data_AF-A0A9D4YT33-F1
#
_entry.id   AF-A0A9D4YT33-F1
#
_cell.length_a   1.000
_cell.length_b   1.000
_cell.length_c   1.000
_cell.angle_alpha   90.00
_cell.angle_beta   90.00
_cell.angle_gamma   90.00
#
_symmetry.space_group_name_H-M   'P 1'
#
loop_
_entity.id
_entity.type
_entity.pdbx_description
1 polymer ?
#
loop_
_entity_poly.entity_id
_entity_poly.type
_entity_poly.pdbx_seq_one_letter_code
_entity_poly.pdbx_strand_id
1 'polypeptide(L)'
;MTALNATTTPSRTLCNGARLIGRPIRSPAGMPRASLLLCRRSVRARGTGEDAVGSWIDLAGFVSSAGGSGGHTPYDELADKIGRDVYIDVSGWHLFLKDVKVGKGLSMAQALAAQLGPKLQGQRSFQEADLADLLKQVPIKLGGGKMTASLADVVPSGCMRDFERACEDYARNC
;
A
#
# COMPACT_ATOMS: atom_id res chain seq x y z
N MET A 1 22.46 3.20 60.40
CA MET A 1 23.18 3.89 59.31
C MET A 1 22.15 4.64 58.48
N THR A 2 22.23 5.98 58.54
CA THR A 2 21.85 7.02 57.56
C THR A 2 20.59 6.77 56.69
N ALA A 3 19.40 7.31 56.92
CA ALA A 3 18.90 8.70 56.99
C ALA A 3 18.44 9.32 55.63
N LEU A 4 17.14 9.68 55.58
CA LEU A 4 16.50 10.88 54.95
C LEU A 4 16.39 10.90 53.40
N ASN A 5 15.37 11.45 52.72
CA ASN A 5 14.21 12.33 52.99
C ASN A 5 13.27 12.20 51.74
N ALA A 6 11.94 12.05 51.84
CA ALA A 6 10.87 13.05 52.00
C ALA A 6 10.65 14.03 50.82
N THR A 7 9.36 14.38 50.58
CA THR A 7 8.81 15.59 49.88
C THR A 7 8.39 15.33 48.41
N THR A 8 7.18 15.60 47.88
CA THR A 8 5.92 16.22 48.35
C THR A 8 4.81 16.05 47.29
N THR A 9 3.58 15.85 47.80
CA THR A 9 2.20 15.86 47.22
C THR A 9 1.80 17.29 46.75
N PRO A 10 0.53 17.70 46.40
CA PRO A 10 -0.72 16.99 46.11
C PRO A 10 -1.62 17.55 44.96
N SER A 11 -2.73 16.83 44.75
CA SER A 11 -4.13 17.27 44.46
C SER A 11 -4.44 18.21 43.28
N ARG A 12 -5.22 17.74 42.28
CA ARG A 12 -6.70 17.85 42.17
C ARG A 12 -7.24 19.26 42.39
N THR A 13 -7.97 19.80 41.40
CA THR A 13 -9.40 20.18 41.52
C THR A 13 -9.96 20.66 40.16
N LEU A 14 -11.23 20.31 39.94
CA LEU A 14 -12.18 20.70 38.90
C LEU A 14 -12.28 22.20 38.59
N CYS A 15 -12.86 22.53 37.42
CA CYS A 15 -14.08 23.35 37.20
C CYS A 15 -14.15 23.69 35.70
N ASN A 16 -15.13 23.23 34.91
CA ASN A 16 -16.55 23.65 34.77
C ASN A 16 -16.77 24.98 34.04
N GLY A 17 -17.77 25.00 33.17
CA GLY A 17 -17.82 25.85 31.97
C GLY A 17 -18.27 27.30 32.12
N ALA A 18 -18.28 28.02 30.98
CA ALA A 18 -19.04 29.26 30.81
C ALA A 18 -19.22 29.61 29.31
N ARG A 19 -20.47 29.86 28.95
CA ARG A 19 -21.02 30.41 27.71
C ARG A 19 -21.06 31.93 27.82
N LEU A 20 -20.62 32.71 26.83
CA LEU A 20 -21.06 34.10 26.57
C LEU A 20 -20.88 34.44 25.07
N ILE A 21 -21.92 34.59 24.24
CA ILE A 21 -22.69 35.79 23.82
C ILE A 21 -21.88 37.08 23.46
N GLY A 22 -21.97 37.50 22.18
CA GLY A 22 -22.32 38.89 21.77
C GLY A 22 -21.25 39.91 21.29
N ARG A 23 -21.15 40.13 19.96
CA ARG A 23 -21.04 41.41 19.15
C ARG A 23 -19.91 42.46 19.44
N PRO A 24 -19.67 43.49 18.57
CA PRO A 24 -19.52 43.54 17.11
C PRO A 24 -18.27 44.38 16.60
N ILE A 25 -17.99 44.27 15.29
CA ILE A 25 -17.43 45.25 14.32
C ILE A 25 -16.38 46.29 14.79
N ARG A 26 -15.15 46.20 14.24
CA ARG A 26 -14.43 47.37 13.71
C ARG A 26 -13.35 46.96 12.69
N SER A 27 -13.56 47.31 11.43
CA SER A 27 -12.50 47.34 10.40
C SER A 27 -11.61 48.57 10.60
N PRO A 28 -10.33 48.47 10.24
CA PRO A 28 -9.70 49.57 9.51
C PRO A 28 -9.07 49.08 8.20
N ALA A 29 -9.31 49.89 7.16
CA ALA A 29 -8.67 49.80 5.86
C ALA A 29 -7.18 50.17 5.96
N GLY A 30 -6.33 49.42 5.25
CA GLY A 30 -4.91 49.73 5.05
C GLY A 30 -4.19 48.58 4.34
N MET A 31 -3.69 48.87 3.13
CA MET A 31 -2.89 48.07 2.18
C MET A 31 -1.75 47.21 2.79
N PRO A 32 -1.01 46.33 2.04
CA PRO A 32 -1.02 46.03 0.60
C PRO A 32 -1.11 44.52 0.26
N ARG A 33 -1.13 44.21 -1.05
CA ARG A 33 -1.12 42.85 -1.64
C ARG A 33 0.07 42.04 -1.14
N ALA A 34 -0.16 41.12 -0.19
CA ALA A 34 0.78 40.07 0.15
C ALA A 34 0.51 38.87 -0.76
N SER A 35 1.51 38.53 -1.58
CA SER A 35 1.57 37.31 -2.36
C SER A 35 1.20 36.10 -1.51
N LEU A 36 0.10 35.42 -1.85
CA LEU A 36 -0.19 34.08 -1.37
C LEU A 36 0.85 33.14 -1.96
N LEU A 37 2.03 33.11 -1.35
CA LEU A 37 2.88 31.94 -1.40
C LEU A 37 2.06 30.81 -0.80
N LEU A 38 1.49 29.97 -1.67
CA LEU A 38 1.05 28.63 -1.33
C LEU A 38 2.19 27.99 -0.55
N CYS A 39 2.04 27.95 0.77
CA CYS A 39 2.91 27.19 1.64
C CYS A 39 2.67 25.73 1.25
N ARG A 40 3.47 25.25 0.30
CA ARG A 40 3.50 23.88 -0.16
C ARG A 40 3.89 23.07 1.07
N ARG A 41 2.87 22.51 1.73
CA ARG A 41 3.00 21.68 2.91
C ARG A 41 3.86 20.48 2.50
N SER A 42 5.15 20.53 2.79
CA SER A 42 6.00 19.36 2.64
C SER A 42 5.56 18.38 3.71
N VAL A 43 4.90 17.31 3.28
CA VAL A 43 4.72 16.13 4.11
C VAL A 43 6.13 15.56 4.29
N ARG A 44 6.72 15.81 5.45
CA ARG A 44 7.91 15.08 5.89
C ARG A 44 7.50 13.63 6.09
N ALA A 45 7.83 12.78 5.12
CA ALA A 45 7.86 11.34 5.34
C ALA A 45 9.02 11.06 6.32
N ARG A 46 8.66 10.60 7.51
CA ARG A 46 9.61 10.00 8.46
C ARG A 46 9.97 8.62 7.93
N GLY A 47 11.25 8.30 7.96
CA GLY A 47 11.79 7.04 7.47
C GLY A 47 11.54 5.85 8.40
N THR A 48 11.38 4.71 7.76
CA THR A 48 11.79 3.35 8.16
C THR A 48 11.91 2.58 6.84
N GLY A 49 12.77 1.57 6.74
CA GLY A 49 13.08 0.78 5.52
C GLY A 49 11.91 -0.02 4.91
N GLU A 50 10.76 0.63 4.77
CA GLU A 50 9.47 0.20 4.25
C GLU A 50 9.20 0.88 2.89
N ASP A 51 10.21 1.48 2.28
CA ASP A 51 10.09 2.33 1.09
C ASP A 51 9.82 1.54 -0.20
N ALA A 52 10.44 0.36 -0.39
CA ALA A 52 10.15 -0.49 -1.55
C ALA A 52 8.74 -1.12 -1.47
N VAL A 53 8.39 -1.60 -0.27
CA VAL A 53 7.09 -2.19 0.05
C VAL A 53 5.96 -1.17 -0.07
N GLY A 54 6.17 0.00 0.52
CA GLY A 54 5.23 1.12 0.49
C GLY A 54 5.01 1.57 -0.94
N SER A 55 6.08 1.72 -1.73
CA SER A 55 6.00 2.09 -3.14
C SER A 55 5.18 1.09 -3.97
N TRP A 56 5.37 -0.22 -3.75
CA TRP A 56 4.60 -1.26 -4.45
C TRP A 56 3.11 -1.26 -4.07
N ILE A 57 2.79 -1.10 -2.78
CA ILE A 57 1.41 -1.01 -2.29
C ILE A 57 0.73 0.31 -2.70
N ASP A 58 1.47 1.42 -2.75
CA ASP A 58 0.94 2.72 -3.19
C ASP A 58 0.49 2.65 -4.65
N LEU A 59 1.21 1.90 -5.50
CA LEU A 59 0.81 1.64 -6.88
C LEU A 59 -0.47 0.80 -6.98
N ALA A 60 -0.63 -0.22 -6.11
CA ALA A 60 -1.89 -0.98 -6.01
C ALA A 60 -3.03 -0.07 -5.53
N GLY A 61 -2.74 0.85 -4.60
CA GLY A 61 -3.64 1.91 -4.17
C GLY A 61 -4.02 2.87 -5.31
N PHE A 62 -3.07 3.21 -6.18
CA PHE A 62 -3.30 4.02 -7.37
C PHE A 62 -4.23 3.31 -8.36
N VAL A 63 -3.96 2.04 -8.69
CA VAL A 63 -4.84 1.19 -9.50
C VAL A 63 -6.25 1.10 -8.92
N SER A 64 -6.34 0.99 -7.58
CA SER A 64 -7.62 0.98 -6.87
C SER A 64 -8.34 2.34 -6.89
N SER A 65 -7.59 3.44 -6.97
CA SER A 65 -8.15 4.81 -7.01
C SER A 65 -8.53 5.27 -8.43
N ALA A 66 -7.83 4.75 -9.45
CA ALA A 66 -8.10 5.02 -10.85
C ALA A 66 -9.33 4.21 -11.35
N GLY A 67 -9.60 3.05 -10.75
CA GLY A 67 -10.78 2.22 -10.98
C GLY A 67 -11.94 2.58 -10.06
N GLY A 68 -12.62 3.69 -10.31
CA GLY A 68 -13.84 4.04 -9.60
C GLY A 68 -14.97 3.04 -9.87
N SER A 69 -15.39 2.30 -8.83
CA SER A 69 -16.64 1.52 -8.76
C SER A 69 -16.87 0.51 -9.91
N GLY A 70 -16.06 -0.55 -9.92
CA GLY A 70 -16.19 -1.66 -10.88
C GLY A 70 -14.80 -2.11 -11.34
N GLY A 71 -14.02 -2.65 -10.40
CA GLY A 71 -12.56 -2.81 -10.48
C GLY A 71 -12.07 -3.77 -11.56
N HIS A 72 -12.16 -3.35 -12.81
CA HIS A 72 -11.46 -3.96 -13.93
C HIS A 72 -10.27 -3.09 -14.30
N THR A 73 -9.09 -3.69 -14.33
CA THR A 73 -7.86 -3.02 -14.80
C THR A 73 -7.72 -3.23 -16.30
N PRO A 74 -6.93 -2.42 -17.04
CA PRO A 74 -6.63 -2.71 -18.46
C PRO A 74 -5.93 -4.06 -18.67
N TYR A 75 -5.50 -4.72 -17.60
CA TYR A 75 -4.82 -6.01 -17.58
C TYR A 75 -5.67 -7.09 -16.88
N ASP A 76 -7.00 -6.96 -16.93
CA ASP A 76 -7.93 -7.88 -16.24
C ASP A 76 -7.76 -9.32 -16.72
N GLU A 77 -7.57 -9.53 -18.02
CA GLU A 77 -7.35 -10.87 -18.59
C GLU A 77 -6.07 -11.53 -18.06
N LEU A 78 -5.00 -10.74 -17.91
CA LEU A 78 -3.74 -11.20 -17.31
C LEU A 78 -3.95 -11.52 -15.82
N ALA A 79 -4.66 -10.65 -15.10
CA ALA A 79 -4.98 -10.84 -13.70
C ALA A 79 -5.82 -12.11 -13.47
N ASP A 80 -6.78 -12.41 -14.35
CA ASP A 80 -7.63 -13.61 -14.25
C ASP A 80 -6.87 -14.90 -14.55
N LYS A 81 -5.93 -14.89 -15.50
CA LYS A 81 -5.07 -16.05 -15.79
C LYS A 81 -4.15 -16.32 -14.59
N ILE A 82 -3.36 -15.33 -14.18
CA ILE A 82 -2.44 -15.44 -13.03
C ILE A 82 -3.22 -15.78 -11.75
N GLY A 83 -4.37 -15.15 -11.52
CA GLY A 83 -5.18 -15.33 -10.32
C GLY A 83 -5.78 -16.72 -10.17
N ARG A 84 -5.93 -17.49 -11.25
CA ARG A 84 -6.44 -18.87 -11.24
C ARG A 84 -5.34 -19.92 -11.17
N ASP A 85 -4.20 -19.66 -11.81
CA ASP A 85 -3.15 -20.67 -11.94
C ASP A 85 -2.10 -20.56 -10.83
N VAL A 86 -1.97 -19.38 -10.20
CA VAL A 86 -0.95 -19.11 -9.19
C VAL A 86 -1.58 -19.01 -7.81
N TYR A 87 -1.00 -19.74 -6.86
CA TYR A 87 -1.40 -19.76 -5.47
C TYR A 87 -0.22 -19.61 -4.53
N ILE A 88 -0.52 -19.24 -3.29
CA ILE A 88 0.39 -19.22 -2.16
C ILE A 88 0.18 -20.51 -1.37
N ASP A 89 1.25 -21.19 -0.99
CA ASP A 89 1.22 -22.34 -0.09
C ASP A 89 1.66 -21.93 1.31
N VAL A 90 0.78 -22.06 2.29
CA VAL A 90 1.13 -21.92 3.71
C VAL A 90 0.65 -23.14 4.45
N SER A 91 1.58 -24.01 4.85
CA SER A 91 1.28 -25.22 5.64
C SER A 91 0.20 -26.12 4.99
N GLY A 92 0.22 -26.24 3.65
CA GLY A 92 -0.74 -27.05 2.89
C GLY A 92 -2.04 -26.32 2.54
N TRP A 93 -2.15 -25.03 2.84
CA TRP A 93 -3.26 -24.19 2.40
C TRP A 93 -2.90 -23.56 1.06
N HIS A 94 -3.74 -23.79 0.04
CA HIS A 94 -3.60 -23.16 -1.27
C HIS A 94 -4.50 -21.94 -1.36
N LEU A 95 -3.89 -20.75 -1.34
CA LEU A 95 -4.60 -19.48 -1.46
C LEU A 95 -4.32 -18.86 -2.82
N PHE A 96 -5.31 -18.83 -3.69
CA PHE A 96 -5.18 -18.26 -5.03
C PHE A 96 -5.02 -16.74 -5.00
N LEU A 97 -4.18 -16.20 -5.90
CA LEU A 97 -3.90 -14.76 -5.94
C LEU A 97 -5.14 -13.90 -6.25
N LYS A 98 -6.18 -14.49 -6.87
CA LYS A 98 -7.48 -13.81 -7.06
C LYS A 98 -8.21 -13.54 -5.73
N ASP A 99 -8.04 -14.42 -4.74
CA ASP A 99 -8.74 -14.35 -3.45
C ASP A 99 -7.96 -13.53 -2.42
N VAL A 100 -6.65 -13.39 -2.62
CA VAL A 100 -5.78 -12.55 -1.80
C VAL A 100 -6.05 -11.08 -2.10
N LYS A 101 -6.57 -10.34 -1.12
CA LYS A 101 -6.88 -8.91 -1.27
C LYS A 101 -5.78 -8.02 -0.72
N VAL A 102 -5.36 -7.05 -1.52
CA VAL A 102 -4.43 -5.99 -1.13
C VAL A 102 -5.27 -4.73 -0.82
N GLY A 103 -5.43 -4.42 0.47
CA GLY A 103 -6.16 -3.23 0.92
C GLY A 103 -7.67 -3.27 0.67
N LYS A 104 -8.25 -2.17 0.17
CA LYS A 104 -9.71 -1.92 0.07
C LYS A 104 -10.39 -2.64 -1.12
N GLY A 105 -10.05 -3.90 -1.37
CA GLY A 105 -10.82 -4.76 -2.29
C GLY A 105 -10.16 -5.11 -3.62
N LEU A 106 -8.90 -4.72 -3.86
CA LEU A 106 -8.14 -5.15 -5.04
C LEU A 106 -7.57 -6.55 -4.81
N SER A 107 -7.63 -7.43 -5.82
CA SER A 107 -6.92 -8.70 -5.74
C SER A 107 -5.41 -8.50 -5.96
N MET A 108 -4.60 -9.38 -5.37
CA MET A 108 -3.14 -9.36 -5.54
C MET A 108 -2.78 -9.64 -7.01
N ALA A 109 -3.54 -10.51 -7.67
CA ALA A 109 -3.38 -10.76 -9.10
C ALA A 109 -3.55 -9.49 -9.95
N GLN A 110 -4.53 -8.64 -9.64
CA GLN A 110 -4.73 -7.37 -10.32
C GLN A 110 -3.58 -6.38 -10.07
N ALA A 111 -3.05 -6.33 -8.85
CA ALA A 111 -1.88 -5.49 -8.54
C ALA A 111 -0.65 -5.91 -9.35
N LEU A 112 -0.40 -7.21 -9.46
CA LEU A 112 0.72 -7.76 -10.22
C LEU A 112 0.55 -7.55 -11.72
N ALA A 113 -0.65 -7.81 -12.25
CA ALA A 113 -0.96 -7.60 -13.67
C ALA A 113 -0.76 -6.14 -14.07
N ALA A 114 -1.13 -5.18 -13.22
CA ALA A 114 -0.91 -3.76 -13.48
C ALA A 114 0.57 -3.35 -13.56
N GLN A 115 1.46 -4.06 -12.87
CA GLN A 115 2.90 -3.82 -12.94
C GLN A 115 3.58 -4.53 -14.10
N LEU A 116 3.12 -5.74 -14.40
CA LEU A 116 3.64 -6.54 -15.50
C LEU A 116 3.14 -6.05 -16.85
N GLY A 117 1.91 -5.57 -16.91
CA GLY A 117 1.27 -5.11 -18.14
C GLY A 117 2.11 -4.14 -18.98
N PRO A 118 2.60 -3.02 -18.41
CA PRO A 118 3.49 -2.11 -19.13
C PRO A 118 4.83 -2.73 -19.55
N LYS A 119 5.37 -3.67 -18.74
CA LYS A 119 6.63 -4.36 -19.07
C LYS A 119 6.46 -5.34 -20.23
N LEU A 120 5.35 -6.07 -20.27
CA LEU A 120 5.03 -7.03 -21.32
C LEU A 120 4.72 -6.33 -22.66
N GLN A 121 4.14 -5.13 -22.64
CA GLN A 121 3.95 -4.34 -23.86
C GLN A 121 5.27 -3.76 -24.42
N GLY A 122 6.24 -3.49 -23.54
CA GLY A 122 7.53 -2.91 -23.91
C GLY A 122 8.63 -3.92 -24.30
N GLN A 123 8.54 -5.17 -23.83
CA GLN A 123 9.54 -6.22 -24.07
C GLN A 123 8.91 -7.49 -24.64
N ARG A 124 9.50 -8.03 -25.72
CA ARG A 124 9.00 -9.23 -26.42
C ARG A 124 9.29 -10.54 -25.66
N SER A 125 10.21 -10.53 -24.70
CA SER A 125 10.61 -11.72 -23.93
C SER A 125 10.68 -11.36 -22.44
N PHE A 126 9.85 -12.02 -21.64
CA PHE A 126 9.84 -11.93 -20.19
C PHE A 126 10.62 -13.12 -19.63
N GLN A 127 11.62 -12.88 -18.78
CA GLN A 127 12.43 -13.96 -18.19
C GLN A 127 11.98 -14.29 -16.76
N GLU A 128 12.17 -15.54 -16.36
CA GLU A 128 11.92 -16.01 -14.99
C GLU A 128 12.68 -15.19 -13.93
N ALA A 129 13.89 -14.71 -14.24
CA ALA A 129 14.68 -13.89 -13.32
C ALA A 129 13.98 -12.56 -12.98
N ASP A 130 13.46 -11.86 -13.99
CA ASP A 130 12.70 -10.61 -13.82
C ASP A 130 11.42 -10.84 -13.01
N LEU A 131 10.77 -11.99 -13.23
CA LEU A 131 9.60 -12.39 -12.46
C LEU A 131 9.95 -12.62 -10.99
N ALA A 132 10.98 -13.40 -10.72
CA ALA A 132 11.43 -13.70 -9.37
C ALA A 132 11.81 -12.41 -8.62
N ASP A 133 12.46 -11.46 -9.29
CA ASP A 133 12.82 -10.18 -8.69
C ASP A 133 11.60 -9.29 -8.41
N LEU A 134 10.59 -9.31 -9.28
CA LEU A 134 9.31 -8.65 -9.01
C LEU A 134 8.59 -9.28 -7.81
N LEU A 135 8.52 -10.62 -7.73
CA LEU A 135 7.87 -11.32 -6.64
C LEU A 135 8.60 -11.14 -5.30
N LYS A 136 9.92 -10.94 -5.30
CA LYS A 136 10.69 -10.59 -4.09
C LYS A 136 10.32 -9.23 -3.53
N GLN A 137 9.97 -8.28 -4.40
CA GLN A 137 9.59 -6.91 -4.00
C GLN A 137 8.21 -6.85 -3.33
N VAL A 138 7.40 -7.90 -3.46
CA VAL A 138 6.06 -7.97 -2.89
C VAL A 138 6.08 -8.63 -1.51
N PRO A 139 5.96 -7.89 -0.41
CA PRO A 139 5.85 -8.49 0.91
C PRO A 139 4.41 -8.89 1.24
N ILE A 140 4.30 -9.99 1.97
CA ILE A 140 3.05 -10.58 2.44
C ILE A 140 3.12 -10.67 3.95
N LYS A 141 2.20 -9.96 4.60
CA LYS A 141 2.03 -9.99 6.05
C LYS A 141 1.20 -11.21 6.43
N LEU A 142 1.82 -12.17 7.10
CA LEU A 142 1.19 -13.39 7.60
C LEU A 142 0.95 -13.30 9.11
N GLY A 143 -0.03 -14.06 9.61
CA GLY A 143 -0.32 -14.15 11.04
C GLY A 143 -0.72 -12.84 11.72
N GLY A 144 -1.41 -11.94 11.00
CA GLY A 144 -1.81 -10.63 11.52
C GLY A 144 -0.67 -9.61 11.62
N GLY A 145 0.39 -9.77 10.81
CA GLY A 145 1.55 -8.88 10.80
C GLY A 145 2.68 -9.31 11.74
N LYS A 146 2.60 -10.52 12.30
CA LYS A 146 3.68 -11.13 13.11
C LYS A 146 4.87 -11.56 12.25
N MET A 147 4.61 -11.93 11.00
CA MET A 147 5.62 -12.35 10.05
C MET A 147 5.40 -11.63 8.72
N THR A 148 6.49 -11.25 8.07
CA THR A 148 6.47 -10.72 6.71
C THR A 148 7.35 -11.61 5.86
N ALA A 149 6.78 -12.21 4.83
CA ALA A 149 7.50 -13.03 3.85
C ALA A 149 7.37 -12.40 2.46
N SER A 150 8.36 -12.54 1.60
CA SER A 150 8.23 -12.13 0.20
C SER A 150 7.33 -13.10 -0.56
N LEU A 151 6.53 -12.61 -1.51
CA LEU A 151 5.67 -13.45 -2.35
C LEU A 151 6.47 -14.58 -3.03
N ALA A 152 7.72 -14.31 -3.43
CA ALA A 152 8.63 -15.32 -3.99
C ALA A 152 8.94 -16.52 -3.07
N ASP A 153 8.85 -16.35 -1.74
CA ASP A 153 9.13 -17.40 -0.75
C ASP A 153 7.89 -18.27 -0.45
N VAL A 154 6.71 -17.68 -0.61
CA VAL A 154 5.41 -18.32 -0.31
C VAL A 154 4.76 -18.96 -1.54
N VAL A 155 5.20 -18.59 -2.74
CA VAL A 155 4.74 -19.19 -4.00
C VAL A 155 5.56 -20.45 -4.27
N PRO A 156 4.93 -21.61 -4.48
CA PRO A 156 5.65 -22.82 -4.81
C PRO A 156 6.28 -22.73 -6.20
N SER A 157 7.46 -23.32 -6.37
CA SER A 157 8.21 -23.31 -7.64
C SER A 157 7.41 -23.86 -8.83
N GLY A 158 6.47 -24.78 -8.59
CA GLY A 158 5.56 -25.28 -9.62
C GLY A 158 4.75 -24.17 -10.31
N CYS A 159 4.29 -23.18 -9.55
CA CYS A 159 3.51 -22.06 -10.08
C CYS A 159 4.35 -21.04 -10.85
N MET A 160 5.68 -21.02 -10.69
CA MET A 160 6.54 -20.04 -11.37
C MET A 160 6.48 -20.22 -12.90
N ARG A 161 6.49 -21.47 -13.35
CA ARG A 161 6.37 -21.80 -14.78
C ARG A 161 4.99 -21.47 -15.34
N ASP A 162 3.94 -21.71 -14.57
CA ASP A 162 2.56 -21.37 -14.98
C ASP A 162 2.38 -19.84 -15.05
N PHE A 163 3.04 -19.10 -14.15
CA PHE A 163 3.09 -17.64 -14.19
C PHE A 163 3.78 -17.13 -15.45
N GLU A 164 4.98 -17.64 -15.77
CA GLU A 164 5.71 -17.27 -16.99
C GLU A 164 4.86 -17.54 -18.24
N ARG A 165 4.24 -18.71 -18.29
CA ARG A 165 3.34 -19.09 -19.39
C ARG A 165 2.14 -18.15 -19.52
N ALA A 166 1.54 -17.72 -18.41
CA ALA A 166 0.46 -16.75 -18.42
C ALA A 166 0.91 -15.37 -18.97
N CYS A 167 2.12 -14.93 -18.60
CA CYS A 167 2.73 -13.70 -19.13
C CYS A 167 3.01 -13.81 -20.63
N GLU A 168 3.60 -14.93 -21.09
CA GLU A 168 3.86 -15.15 -22.51
C GLU A 168 2.59 -15.21 -23.34
N ASP A 169 1.57 -15.93 -22.87
CA ASP A 169 0.28 -16.04 -23.54
C ASP A 169 -0.39 -14.67 -23.65
N TYR A 170 -0.35 -13.87 -22.59
CA TYR A 170 -0.83 -12.48 -22.65
C TYR A 170 -0.04 -11.64 -23.65
N ALA A 171 1.30 -11.72 -23.66
CA ALA A 171 2.14 -10.97 -24.57
C ALA A 171 1.99 -11.38 -26.05
N ARG A 172 1.57 -12.62 -26.34
CA ARG A 172 1.24 -13.07 -27.70
C ARG A 172 -0.12 -12.57 -28.18
N ASN A 173 -1.03 -12.31 -27.24
CA ASN A 173 -2.41 -11.93 -27.50
C ASN A 173 -2.64 -10.40 -27.45
N CYS A 174 -1.63 -9.63 -27.06
CA CYS A 174 -1.59 -8.16 -27.10
C CYS A 174 -0.86 -7.64 -28.34
#